data_AF-A0A7C5RAL2-F1
#
_entry.id   AF-A0A7C5RAL2-F1
#
_cell.length_a   1.000
_cell.length_b   1.000
_cell.length_c   1.000
_cell.angle_alpha   90.00
_cell.angle_beta   90.00
_cell.angle_gamma   90.00
#
_symmetry.space_group_name_H-M   'P 1'
#
loop_
_entity.id
_entity.type
_entity.pdbx_description
1 polymer ?
#
loop_
_entity_poly.entity_id
_entity_poly.type
_entity_poly.pdbx_seq_one_letter_code
_entity_poly.pdbx_strand_id
1 'polypeptide(L)' 'MAKEPLKIAPPEGKLGILMVGLGAVSTTFVAGVEAIKKGIAKPIGSLTQMGTIRLGKRTEKRVPRSE' A
#
# COMPACT_ATOMS: atom_id res chain seq x y z
N MET A 1 11.93 -25.43 -15.15
CA MET A 1 12.26 -25.55 -13.71
C MET A 1 11.62 -24.37 -13.00
N ALA A 2 10.82 -24.59 -11.95
CA ALA A 2 10.26 -23.51 -11.16
C ALA A 2 11.41 -22.85 -10.37
N LYS A 3 11.61 -21.55 -10.56
CA LYS A 3 12.62 -20.76 -9.84
C LYS A 3 12.26 -20.76 -8.36
N GLU A 4 13.23 -20.98 -7.47
CA GLU A 4 12.97 -20.89 -6.02
C GLU A 4 12.32 -19.55 -5.68
N PRO A 5 11.33 -19.53 -4.77
CA PRO A 5 10.67 -18.30 -4.38
C PRO A 5 11.68 -17.35 -3.73
N LEU A 6 11.81 -16.14 -4.28
CA LEU A 6 12.64 -15.08 -3.71
C LEU A 6 12.15 -14.79 -2.29
N LYS A 7 13.04 -14.93 -1.31
CA LYS A 7 12.77 -14.55 0.08
C LYS A 7 12.79 -13.02 0.18
N ILE A 8 11.61 -12.41 0.26
CA ILE A 8 11.45 -10.96 0.43
C ILE A 8 11.55 -10.65 1.94
N ALA A 9 12.52 -9.81 2.32
CA ALA A 9 12.66 -9.36 3.70
C ALA A 9 11.52 -8.37 4.06
N PRO A 10 11.04 -8.37 5.31
CA PRO A 10 10.07 -7.38 5.76
C PRO A 10 10.67 -5.96 5.75
N PRO A 11 9.85 -4.91 5.56
CA PRO A 11 10.32 -3.54 5.72
C PRO A 11 10.64 -3.26 7.19
N GLU A 12 11.81 -2.68 7.47
CA GLU A 12 12.25 -2.29 8.81
C GLU A 12 12.56 -0.79 8.86
N GLY A 13 12.31 -0.15 10.02
CA GLY A 13 12.64 1.26 10.26
C GLY A 13 11.62 2.28 9.75
N LYS A 14 12.02 3.56 9.72
CA LYS A 14 11.19 4.70 9.25
C LYS A 14 11.60 5.10 7.83
N LEU A 15 10.62 5.30 6.95
CA LEU A 15 10.85 5.84 5.61
C LEU A 15 10.76 7.37 5.62
N GLY A 16 11.85 8.04 5.24
CA GLY A 16 11.84 9.49 5.02
C GLY A 16 11.25 9.85 3.65
N ILE A 17 10.33 10.81 3.61
CA ILE A 17 9.74 11.33 2.36
C ILE A 17 10.06 12.82 2.26
N LEU A 18 10.89 13.20 1.29
CA LEU A 18 11.19 14.60 0.99
C LEU A 18 10.24 15.10 -0.11
N MET A 19 9.39 16.06 0.24
CA MET A 19 8.48 16.69 -0.71
C MET A 19 9.02 18.07 -1.11
N VAL A 20 9.09 18.34 -2.41
CA VAL A 20 9.46 19.66 -2.92
C VAL A 20 8.18 20.49 -3.08
N GLY A 21 8.05 21.52 -2.25
CA GLY A 21 6.90 22.40 -2.21
C GLY A 21 5.77 21.94 -1.28
N LEU A 22 5.17 22.91 -0.58
CA LEU A 22 4.04 22.71 0.34
C LEU A 22 2.78 23.34 -0.26
N GLY A 23 2.14 22.59 -1.15
CA GLY A 23 0.85 22.96 -1.78
C GLY A 23 -0.26 21.98 -1.41
N ALA A 24 -1.42 22.14 -2.06
CA ALA A 24 -2.63 21.36 -1.76
C ALA A 24 -2.41 19.84 -1.76
N VAL A 25 -1.59 19.31 -2.68
CA VAL A 25 -1.30 17.86 -2.76
C VAL A 25 -0.43 17.42 -1.59
N SER A 26 0.68 18.13 -1.30
CA SER A 26 1.61 17.78 -0.23
C SER A 26 0.95 17.83 1.14
N THR A 27 0.13 18.85 1.42
CA THR A 27 -0.56 18.98 2.71
C THR A 27 -1.64 17.92 2.88
N THR A 28 -2.40 17.61 1.82
CA THR A 28 -3.41 16.54 1.84
C THR A 28 -2.77 15.18 2.03
N PHE A 29 -1.62 14.92 1.39
CA PHE A 29 -0.83 13.71 1.60
C PHE A 29 -0.45 13.55 3.08
N VAL A 30 0.14 14.58 3.71
CA VAL A 30 0.53 14.54 5.12
C VAL A 30 -0.67 14.33 6.04
N ALA A 31 -1.74 15.10 5.84
CA ALA A 31 -2.96 14.98 6.65
C ALA A 31 -3.61 13.59 6.53
N GLY A 32 -3.68 13.05 5.30
CA GLY A 32 -4.21 11.72 5.04
C GLY A 32 -3.37 10.62 5.71
N VAL A 33 -2.04 10.69 5.59
CA VAL A 33 -1.13 9.73 6.24
C VAL A 33 -1.29 9.76 7.76
N GLU A 34 -1.35 10.94 8.37
CA GLU A 34 -1.54 11.05 9.83
C GLU A 34 -2.94 10.57 10.28
N ALA A 35 -3.99 10.81 9.50
CA ALA A 35 -5.33 10.28 9.80
C ALA A 35 -5.38 8.75 9.75
N ILE A 36 -4.71 8.13 8.77
CA ILE A 36 -4.60 6.67 8.65
C ILE A 36 -3.78 6.11 9.83
N LYS A 37 -2.64 6.73 10.18
CA LYS A 37 -1.81 6.34 11.33
C LYS A 37 -2.57 6.40 12.66
N LYS A 38 -3.51 7.35 12.80
CA LYS A 38 -4.38 7.48 13.97
C LYS A 38 -5.60 6.55 13.95
N GLY A 39 -5.81 5.78 12.87
CA GLY A 39 -6.94 4.85 12.76
C GLY A 39 -8.30 5.51 12.55
N ILE A 40 -8.35 6.80 12.20
CA ILE A 40 -9.61 7.55 12.03
C ILE A 40 -10.07 7.65 10.57
N ALA A 41 -9.25 7.18 9.63
CA ALA A 41 -9.58 7.15 8.21
C ALA A 41 -9.00 5.90 7.54
N LYS A 42 -9.65 5.44 6.46
CA LYS A 42 -9.15 4.37 5.58
C LYS A 42 -8.35 4.98 4.41
N PRO A 43 -7.36 4.28 3.84
CA PRO A 43 -6.54 4.76 2.71
C PRO A 43 -7.27 4.69 1.36
N ILE A 44 -8.47 5.27 1.28
CA ILE A 44 -9.36 5.19 0.10
C ILE A 44 -8.66 5.76 -1.14
N GLY A 45 -8.72 5.01 -2.24
CA GLY A 45 -8.08 5.35 -3.50
C GLY A 45 -6.60 4.93 -3.60
N SER A 46 -5.98 4.45 -2.52
CA SER A 46 -4.60 3.94 -2.57
C SER A 46 -4.54 2.54 -3.16
N LEU A 47 -4.02 2.42 -4.38
CA LEU A 47 -3.87 1.13 -5.06
C LEU A 47 -2.95 0.16 -4.28
N THR A 48 -1.87 0.66 -3.69
CA THR A 48 -0.92 -0.21 -2.96
C THR A 48 -1.49 -0.73 -1.65
N GLN A 49 -2.42 0.00 -1.03
CA GLN A 49 -2.99 -0.40 0.27
C GLN A 49 -4.33 -1.14 0.14
N MET A 50 -5.15 -0.79 -0.85
CA MET A 50 -6.50 -1.33 -1.00
C MET A 50 -6.67 -2.22 -2.24
N GLY A 51 -5.74 -2.15 -3.19
CA GLY A 51 -5.79 -2.95 -4.42
C GLY A 51 -5.59 -4.43 -4.15
N THR A 52 -6.31 -5.26 -4.90
CA THR A 52 -6.20 -6.72 -4.85
C THR A 52 -5.56 -7.23 -6.14
N ILE A 53 -4.69 -8.23 -6.07
CA ILE A 53 -4.11 -8.89 -7.25
C ILE A 53 -4.54 -10.35 -7.33
N ARG A 54 -4.93 -10.82 -8.52
CA ARG A 54 -5.26 -12.23 -8.72
C ARG A 54 -3.99 -13.09 -8.60
N LEU A 55 -4.03 -14.08 -7.72
CA LEU A 55 -2.97 -15.06 -7.52
C LEU A 55 -3.38 -16.40 -8.13
N GLY A 56 -3.34 -16.54 -9.46
CA GLY A 56 -3.67 -17.79 -10.16
C GLY A 56 -4.58 -17.62 -11.37
N LYS A 57 -5.21 -18.72 -11.82
CA LYS A 57 -6.13 -18.69 -12.97
C LYS A 57 -7.46 -18.03 -12.62
N ARG A 58 -8.20 -17.56 -13.63
CA ARG A 58 -9.52 -16.93 -13.43
C ARG A 58 -10.55 -17.88 -12.81
N THR A 59 -10.45 -19.18 -13.13
CA THR A 59 -11.34 -20.23 -12.63
C THR A 59 -11.11 -20.58 -11.16
N GLU A 60 -9.91 -20.33 -10.64
CA GLU A 60 -9.51 -20.64 -9.26
C GLU A 60 -10.06 -19.64 -8.24
N LYS A 61 -10.64 -18.50 -8.70
CA LYS A 61 -11.20 -17.43 -7.85
C LYS A 61 -10.26 -16.95 -6.72
N ARG A 62 -8.95 -17.11 -6.90
CA ARG A 62 -7.91 -16.78 -5.90
C ARG A 62 -7.52 -15.30 -6.00
N VAL A 63 -8.36 -14.45 -5.41
CA VAL A 63 -8.12 -13.02 -5.27
C VAL A 63 -8.14 -12.70 -3.77
N PRO A 64 -7.01 -12.30 -3.15
CA PRO A 64 -6.99 -11.86 -1.77
C PRO A 64 -7.76 -10.54 -1.69
N ARG A 65 -8.85 -10.51 -0.91
CA ARG A 65 -9.56 -9.27 -0.61
C ARG A 65 -8.85 -8.56 0.54
N SER A 66 -8.66 -7.26 0.40
CA SER A 66 -8.42 -6.35 1.52
C SER A 66 -9.72 -6.21 2.33
N GLU A 67 -9.64 -6.30 3.66
CA GLU A 67 -10.76 -6.04 4.59
C GLU A 67 -11.16 -4.56 4.67
#